data_AF-A0A8C7DBX2-F1
#
_entry.id   AF-A0A8C7DBX2-F1
#
_cell.length_a   1.000
_cell.length_b   1.000
_cell.length_c   1.000
_cell.angle_alpha   90.00
_cell.angle_beta   90.00
_cell.angle_gamma   90.00
#
_symmetry.space_group_name_H-M   'P 1'
#
loop_
_entity.id
_entity.type
_entity.pdbx_description
1 polymer ?
#
loop_
_entity_poly.entity_id
_entity_poly.type
_entity_poly.pdbx_seq_one_letter_code
_entity_poly.pdbx_strand_id
1 'polypeptide(L)'
;MAMLPKNLPRPEECQGAQTLWYDKKKYVAINFMVQNPKDVEVDIQDTYIVLSCKDVDDNNMYNHIYFYDKVMKFDSQVKIYDRSIHILIRKVKENVAWPRLQKDANLKPNWMAVDFENWRDWANEEDEGMAEYEQYVEVSVTLTNRLMSMFEGLHILRSVTLIHGFPFQMIQDIGSKKGAPPAMDDLDDLVSTARIYLQLT
;
A
#
# COMPACT_ATOMS: atom_id res chain seq x y z
N MET A 1 -6.81 -14.26 12.99
CA MET A 1 -5.37 -14.56 13.19
C MET A 1 -4.57 -13.44 12.53
N ALA A 2 -4.16 -12.43 13.30
CA ALA A 2 -3.39 -11.32 12.75
C ALA A 2 -2.07 -11.88 12.19
N MET A 3 -1.88 -11.78 10.87
CA MET A 3 -0.62 -12.14 10.23
C MET A 3 0.46 -11.27 10.87
N LEU A 4 1.32 -11.88 11.69
CA LEU A 4 2.49 -11.21 12.23
C LEU A 4 3.31 -10.67 11.06
N PRO A 5 3.98 -9.50 11.21
CA PRO A 5 4.88 -9.01 10.19
C PRO A 5 5.88 -10.11 9.86
N LYS A 6 5.95 -10.51 8.57
CA LYS A 6 6.88 -11.52 8.12
C LYS A 6 8.27 -10.91 8.24
N ASN A 7 8.98 -11.17 9.33
CA ASN A 7 10.38 -10.82 9.43
C ASN A 7 11.16 -11.75 8.48
N LEU A 8 11.18 -11.39 7.19
CA LEU A 8 11.81 -12.18 6.13
C LEU A 8 13.31 -12.23 6.41
N PRO A 9 13.87 -13.40 6.78
CA PRO A 9 15.29 -13.50 7.04
C PRO A 9 16.06 -13.29 5.74
N ARG A 10 17.14 -12.51 5.81
CA ARG A 10 18.03 -12.30 4.68
C ARG A 10 18.73 -13.63 4.33
N PRO A 11 18.67 -14.11 3.07
CA PRO A 11 19.43 -15.29 2.64
C PRO A 11 20.95 -15.07 2.76
N GLU A 12 21.73 -16.13 3.02
CA GLU A 12 23.19 -16.04 3.21
C GLU A 12 23.92 -15.51 1.95
N GLU A 13 23.56 -16.01 0.78
CA GLU A 13 24.06 -15.55 -0.51
C GLU A 13 22.93 -14.90 -1.29
N CYS A 14 22.91 -13.56 -1.33
CA CYS A 14 21.91 -12.78 -2.04
C CYS A 14 22.51 -11.52 -2.68
N GLN A 15 21.92 -11.08 -3.78
CA GLN A 15 22.19 -9.79 -4.40
C GLN A 15 20.95 -8.88 -4.39
N GLY A 16 21.16 -7.56 -4.48
CA GLY A 16 20.05 -6.62 -4.60
C GLY A 16 19.50 -6.62 -6.01
N ALA A 17 18.17 -6.78 -6.16
CA ALA A 17 17.54 -6.57 -7.44
C ALA A 17 17.67 -5.10 -7.85
N GLN A 18 17.94 -4.86 -9.13
CA GLN A 18 17.88 -3.52 -9.70
C GLN A 18 16.49 -2.95 -9.46
N THR A 19 16.43 -1.74 -8.90
CA THR A 19 15.20 -1.13 -8.40
C THR A 19 15.07 0.25 -9.01
N LEU A 20 13.99 0.44 -9.76
CA LEU A 20 13.59 1.73 -10.30
C LEU A 20 12.44 2.28 -9.45
N TRP A 21 12.45 3.58 -9.15
CA TRP A 21 11.37 4.19 -8.38
C TRP A 21 11.04 5.59 -8.86
N TYR A 22 9.79 6.00 -8.64
CA TYR A 22 9.35 7.36 -8.89
C TYR A 22 8.25 7.77 -7.91
N ASP A 23 8.18 9.08 -7.71
CA ASP A 23 7.24 9.77 -6.85
C ASP A 23 6.01 10.26 -7.65
N LYS A 24 4.81 10.12 -7.09
CA LYS A 24 3.59 10.82 -7.48
C LYS A 24 2.90 11.46 -6.26
N LYS A 25 1.95 12.34 -6.52
CA LYS A 25 1.17 13.10 -5.53
C LYS A 25 0.70 12.28 -4.32
N LYS A 26 0.13 11.09 -4.57
CA LYS A 26 -0.44 10.22 -3.51
C LYS A 26 0.35 8.93 -3.24
N TYR A 27 1.20 8.51 -4.17
CA TYR A 27 1.85 7.21 -4.11
C TYR A 27 3.31 7.27 -4.52
N VAL A 28 4.05 6.22 -4.18
CA VAL A 28 5.41 5.98 -4.65
C VAL A 28 5.42 4.63 -5.33
N ALA A 29 5.91 4.58 -6.56
CA ALA A 29 6.08 3.34 -7.30
C ALA A 29 7.50 2.83 -7.14
N ILE A 30 7.65 1.51 -6.94
CA ILE A 30 8.92 0.81 -6.77
C ILE A 30 8.89 -0.44 -7.63
N ASN A 31 9.73 -0.52 -8.64
CA ASN A 31 9.79 -1.61 -9.60
C ASN A 31 11.11 -2.36 -9.42
N PHE A 32 11.02 -3.60 -8.94
CA PHE A 32 12.16 -4.50 -8.87
C PHE A 32 12.31 -5.24 -10.20
N MET A 33 13.43 -5.04 -10.87
CA MET A 33 13.72 -5.58 -12.20
C MET A 33 14.32 -6.98 -12.08
N VAL A 34 13.45 -7.99 -11.93
CA VAL A 34 13.81 -9.40 -11.80
C VAL A 34 13.19 -10.18 -12.95
N GLN A 35 14.00 -10.92 -13.70
CA GLN A 35 13.51 -11.76 -14.80
C GLN A 35 12.90 -13.05 -14.26
N ASN A 36 11.69 -13.36 -14.70
CA ASN A 36 10.88 -14.53 -14.36
C ASN A 36 10.93 -14.86 -12.86
N PRO A 37 10.47 -13.94 -11.99
CA PRO A 37 10.68 -14.04 -10.55
C PRO A 37 9.93 -15.25 -9.97
N LYS A 38 10.62 -16.03 -9.14
CA LYS A 38 10.10 -17.20 -8.42
C LYS A 38 10.14 -16.96 -6.92
N ASP A 39 9.33 -17.70 -6.16
CA ASP A 39 9.29 -17.64 -4.69
C ASP A 39 9.18 -16.20 -4.14
N VAL A 40 8.34 -15.37 -4.79
CA VAL A 40 8.23 -13.94 -4.46
C VAL A 40 7.56 -13.74 -3.11
N GLU A 41 8.33 -13.19 -2.16
CA GLU A 41 7.83 -12.72 -0.88
C GLU A 41 8.09 -11.22 -0.74
N VAL A 42 7.01 -10.48 -0.47
CA VAL A 42 7.06 -9.04 -0.22
C VAL A 42 6.43 -8.77 1.15
N ASP A 43 7.19 -8.14 2.04
CA ASP A 43 6.70 -7.66 3.33
C ASP A 43 6.71 -6.13 3.35
N ILE A 44 5.51 -5.52 3.35
CA ILE A 44 5.33 -4.07 3.41
C ILE A 44 4.98 -3.69 4.85
N GLN A 45 5.85 -2.91 5.47
CA GLN A 45 5.60 -2.26 6.75
C GLN A 45 5.42 -0.76 6.58
N ASP A 46 4.93 -0.11 7.63
CA ASP A 46 4.64 1.32 7.64
C ASP A 46 5.89 2.18 7.40
N THR A 47 7.09 1.62 7.60
CA THR A 47 8.37 2.35 7.54
C THR A 47 9.41 1.68 6.63
N TYR A 48 9.15 0.48 6.14
CA TYR A 48 10.09 -0.22 5.26
C TYR A 48 9.37 -1.25 4.39
N ILE A 49 10.08 -1.72 3.36
CA ILE A 49 9.69 -2.88 2.55
C ILE A 49 10.86 -3.86 2.46
N VAL A 50 10.54 -5.15 2.50
CA VAL A 50 11.46 -6.23 2.18
C VAL A 50 10.92 -7.00 0.98
N LEU A 51 11.77 -7.17 -0.04
CA LEU A 51 11.57 -8.14 -1.12
C LEU A 51 12.58 -9.28 -0.93
N SER A 52 12.09 -10.51 -1.04
CA SER A 52 12.91 -11.71 -1.21
C SER A 52 12.31 -12.54 -2.36
N CYS A 53 13.13 -12.91 -3.34
CA CYS A 53 12.70 -13.80 -4.42
C CYS A 53 13.91 -14.48 -5.08
N LYS A 54 13.65 -15.29 -6.10
CA LYS A 54 14.67 -15.84 -6.99
C LYS A 54 14.48 -15.33 -8.42
N ASP A 55 15.57 -15.16 -9.15
CA ASP A 55 15.53 -14.85 -10.58
C ASP A 55 15.40 -16.12 -11.45
N VAL A 56 15.49 -15.94 -12.76
CA VAL A 56 15.45 -17.03 -13.75
C VAL A 56 16.50 -18.12 -13.50
N ASP A 57 17.69 -17.72 -13.02
CA ASP A 57 18.85 -18.58 -12.76
C ASP A 57 18.88 -19.11 -11.31
N ASP A 58 17.77 -18.96 -10.57
CA ASP A 58 17.61 -19.36 -9.17
C ASP A 58 18.56 -18.64 -8.19
N ASN A 59 19.13 -17.49 -8.57
CA ASN A 59 19.90 -16.65 -7.66
C ASN A 59 18.95 -15.94 -6.68
N ASN A 60 19.31 -15.88 -5.40
CA ASN A 60 18.50 -15.15 -4.42
C ASN A 60 18.64 -13.62 -4.60
N MET A 61 17.51 -12.97 -4.77
CA MET A 61 17.38 -11.52 -4.77
C MET A 61 16.83 -11.06 -3.42
N TYR A 62 17.45 -10.05 -2.83
CA TYR A 62 16.98 -9.48 -1.56
C TYR A 62 17.18 -7.97 -1.52
N ASN A 63 16.09 -7.24 -1.25
CA ASN A 63 16.12 -5.79 -1.08
C ASN A 63 15.42 -5.43 0.23
N HIS A 64 16.04 -4.56 1.03
CA HIS A 64 15.45 -4.00 2.24
C HIS A 64 15.57 -2.47 2.17
N ILE A 65 14.44 -1.78 2.14
CA ILE A 65 14.36 -0.34 1.90
C ILE A 65 13.57 0.29 3.05
N TYR A 66 14.23 1.13 3.85
CA TYR A 66 13.55 2.02 4.80
C TYR A 66 13.03 3.25 4.08
N PHE A 67 11.73 3.49 4.14
CA PHE A 67 11.06 4.59 3.45
C PHE A 67 11.43 5.97 4.00
N TYR A 68 11.40 6.98 3.12
CA TYR A 68 11.61 8.39 3.47
C TYR A 68 10.63 8.90 4.53
N ASP A 69 9.34 8.59 4.39
CA ASP A 69 8.29 8.86 5.38
C ASP A 69 7.34 7.64 5.49
N LYS A 70 6.40 7.69 6.42
CA LYS A 70 5.44 6.61 6.68
C LYS A 70 4.49 6.37 5.50
N VAL A 71 4.06 5.12 5.37
CA VAL A 71 3.19 4.64 4.29
C VAL A 71 1.99 3.86 4.83
N MET A 72 0.90 3.84 4.08
CA MET A 72 -0.30 3.05 4.37
C MET A 72 -0.14 1.65 3.76
N LYS A 73 0.42 0.71 4.53
CA LYS A 73 0.75 -0.63 4.01
C LYS A 73 -0.45 -1.42 3.48
N PHE A 74 -1.62 -1.28 4.10
CA PHE A 74 -2.82 -2.04 3.73
C PHE A 74 -3.47 -1.58 2.43
N ASP A 75 -3.16 -0.37 1.99
CA ASP A 75 -3.64 0.16 0.70
C ASP A 75 -2.56 0.02 -0.37
N SER A 76 -1.36 -0.44 -0.01
CA SER A 76 -0.29 -0.67 -0.97
C SER A 76 -0.53 -1.94 -1.78
N GLN A 77 -0.13 -1.92 -3.05
CA GLN A 77 -0.39 -3.01 -4.00
C GLN A 77 0.91 -3.63 -4.50
N VAL A 78 0.87 -4.92 -4.80
CA VAL A 78 1.96 -5.70 -5.39
C VAL A 78 1.44 -6.34 -6.68
N LYS A 79 2.16 -6.15 -7.79
CA LYS A 79 1.89 -6.79 -9.07
C LYS A 79 3.16 -7.45 -9.57
N ILE A 80 3.07 -8.74 -9.90
CA ILE A 80 4.20 -9.53 -10.39
C ILE A 80 4.03 -9.69 -11.90
N TYR A 81 5.09 -9.39 -12.64
CA TYR A 81 5.19 -9.55 -14.09
C TYR A 81 6.40 -10.43 -14.43
N ASP A 82 6.46 -10.89 -15.68
CA ASP A 82 7.54 -11.76 -16.16
C ASP A 82 8.93 -11.13 -16.09
N ARG A 83 9.02 -9.80 -16.02
CA ARG A 83 10.31 -9.06 -16.06
C ARG A 83 10.50 -8.10 -14.89
N SER A 84 9.51 -8.00 -14.01
CA SER A 84 9.53 -7.04 -12.93
C SER A 84 8.49 -7.34 -11.87
N ILE A 85 8.73 -6.86 -10.65
CA ILE A 85 7.76 -6.85 -9.56
C ILE A 85 7.48 -5.39 -9.24
N HIS A 86 6.24 -4.94 -9.49
CA HIS A 86 5.83 -3.57 -9.30
C HIS A 86 5.12 -3.43 -7.96
N ILE A 87 5.59 -2.50 -7.14
CA ILE A 87 5.00 -2.14 -5.87
C ILE A 87 4.49 -0.72 -5.95
N LEU A 88 3.23 -0.52 -5.58
CA LEU A 88 2.63 0.79 -5.47
C LEU A 88 2.31 1.08 -4.00
N ILE A 89 3.06 2.00 -3.42
CA ILE A 89 3.00 2.34 -2.00
C ILE A 89 2.17 3.60 -1.79
N ARG A 90 1.13 3.53 -0.94
CA ARG A 90 0.32 4.69 -0.59
C ARG A 90 1.02 5.53 0.49
N LYS A 91 1.24 6.82 0.23
CA LYS A 91 1.81 7.74 1.22
C LYS A 91 0.78 8.00 2.33
N VAL A 92 1.24 8.15 3.57
CA VAL A 92 0.39 8.69 4.65
C VAL A 92 0.13 10.18 4.43
N LYS A 93 1.17 10.93 4.04
CA LYS A 93 1.06 12.36 3.71
C LYS A 93 1.03 12.53 2.20
N GLU A 94 -0.15 12.80 1.67
CA GLU A 94 -0.35 13.15 0.28
C GLU A 94 0.17 14.55 -0.02
N ASN A 95 0.43 14.84 -1.30
CA ASN A 95 0.89 16.14 -1.78
C ASN A 95 2.26 16.57 -1.21
N VAL A 96 3.05 15.60 -0.73
CA VAL A 96 4.42 15.82 -0.26
C VAL A 96 5.40 15.12 -1.19
N ALA A 97 6.34 15.89 -1.74
CA ALA A 97 7.43 15.40 -2.56
C ALA A 97 8.39 14.52 -1.74
N TRP A 98 8.76 13.37 -2.32
CA TRP A 98 9.77 12.48 -1.77
C TRP A 98 11.08 12.73 -2.52
N PRO A 99 12.02 13.53 -1.97
CA PRO A 99 13.29 13.83 -2.66
C PRO A 99 14.18 12.60 -2.83
N ARG A 100 13.87 11.51 -2.12
CA ARG A 100 14.54 10.21 -2.17
C ARG A 100 13.57 9.14 -1.69
N LEU A 101 13.81 7.89 -2.07
CA LEU A 101 13.03 6.75 -1.57
C LEU A 101 13.43 6.38 -0.13
N GLN A 102 14.72 6.48 0.20
CA GLN A 102 15.27 6.02 1.47
C GLN A 102 15.26 7.09 2.57
N LYS A 103 15.04 6.67 3.82
CA LYS A 103 15.13 7.56 4.99
C LYS A 103 16.52 8.20 5.12
N ASP A 104 17.56 7.38 5.10
CA ASP A 104 18.94 7.81 5.19
C ASP A 104 19.40 8.42 3.87
N ALA A 105 19.88 9.66 3.91
CA ALA A 105 20.35 10.37 2.72
C ALA A 105 21.75 9.92 2.26
N ASN A 106 22.54 9.30 3.15
CA ASN A 106 23.89 8.85 2.85
C ASN A 106 23.91 7.43 2.25
N LEU A 107 22.80 6.69 2.41
CA LEU A 107 22.65 5.38 1.83
C LEU A 107 22.23 5.53 0.37
N LYS A 108 23.15 5.18 -0.54
CA LYS A 108 22.89 5.16 -1.98
C LYS A 108 23.32 3.81 -2.55
N PRO A 109 22.48 2.77 -2.43
CA PRO A 109 22.81 1.46 -2.97
C PRO A 109 22.96 1.54 -4.49
N ASN A 110 23.94 0.82 -5.04
CA ASN A 110 24.22 0.79 -6.48
C ASN A 110 23.11 0.12 -7.31
N TRP A 111 22.20 -0.61 -6.66
CA TRP A 111 21.05 -1.27 -7.27
C TRP A 111 19.77 -0.42 -7.28
N MET A 112 19.80 0.82 -6.80
CA MET A 112 18.62 1.70 -6.77
C MET A 112 18.83 2.94 -7.64
N ALA A 113 17.87 3.22 -8.52
CA ALA A 113 17.87 4.41 -9.38
C ALA A 113 16.47 5.01 -9.53
N VAL A 114 16.43 6.29 -9.91
CA VAL A 114 15.17 6.96 -10.27
C VAL A 114 14.73 6.47 -11.64
N ASP A 115 13.44 6.17 -11.77
CA ASP A 115 12.80 5.86 -13.06
C ASP A 115 12.52 7.16 -13.83
N PHE A 116 13.47 7.58 -14.66
CA PHE A 116 13.31 8.82 -15.44
C PHE A 116 12.21 8.75 -16.50
N GLU A 117 11.77 7.56 -16.92
CA GLU A 117 10.71 7.41 -17.93
C GLU A 117 9.34 7.76 -17.35
N ASN A 118 9.10 7.37 -16.10
CA ASN A 118 7.82 7.57 -15.40
C ASN A 118 7.81 8.78 -14.43
N TRP A 119 8.99 9.27 -14.03
CA TRP A 119 9.13 10.44 -13.17
C TRP A 119 8.59 11.71 -13.83
N ARG A 120 7.80 12.49 -13.09
CA ARG A 120 7.24 13.78 -13.52
C ARG A 120 7.29 14.74 -12.35
N ASP A 121 7.48 16.03 -12.64
CA ASP A 121 7.36 17.11 -11.65
C ASP A 121 5.88 17.40 -11.37
N TRP A 122 5.22 16.45 -10.70
CA TRP A 122 3.78 16.50 -10.43
C TRP A 122 3.35 17.67 -9.54
N ALA A 123 4.27 18.38 -8.89
CA ALA A 123 3.97 19.58 -8.11
C ALA A 123 3.59 20.77 -9.00
N ASN A 124 3.98 20.74 -10.28
CA ASN A 124 3.77 21.81 -11.26
C ASN A 124 2.76 21.45 -12.38
N GLU A 125 2.18 20.26 -12.38
CA GLU A 125 1.20 19.82 -13.39
C GLU A 125 -0.22 19.71 -12.78
N GLU A 126 -1.16 20.49 -13.35
CA GLU A 126 -2.60 20.37 -13.08
C GLU A 126 -3.15 19.07 -13.73
N ASP A 127 -3.35 18.03 -12.93
CA ASP A 127 -4.33 16.94 -13.17
C ASP A 127 -4.09 15.86 -14.26
N GLU A 128 -2.87 15.57 -14.72
CA GLU A 128 -2.63 14.43 -15.63
C GLU A 128 -2.33 13.06 -14.96
N GLY A 129 -2.39 12.97 -13.62
CA GLY A 129 -2.14 11.72 -12.87
C GLY A 129 -3.32 10.74 -12.75
N MET A 130 -4.44 10.98 -13.45
CA MET A 130 -5.73 10.36 -13.16
C MET A 130 -5.90 8.94 -13.72
N ALA A 131 -5.24 8.59 -14.84
CA ALA A 131 -5.51 7.33 -15.54
C ALA A 131 -4.94 6.09 -14.81
N GLU A 132 -3.74 6.18 -14.24
CA GLU A 132 -3.17 5.09 -13.43
C GLU A 132 -3.87 4.97 -12.07
N TYR A 133 -4.39 6.10 -11.57
CA TYR A 133 -5.16 6.20 -10.32
C TYR A 133 -6.56 5.57 -10.43
N GLU A 134 -7.32 5.80 -11.51
CA GLU A 134 -8.66 5.20 -11.69
C GLU A 134 -8.61 3.67 -11.69
N GLN A 135 -7.63 3.08 -12.38
CA GLN A 135 -7.44 1.63 -12.38
C GLN A 135 -7.05 1.08 -10.98
N TYR A 136 -6.36 1.87 -10.18
CA TYR A 136 -5.96 1.53 -8.80
C TYR A 136 -7.14 1.63 -7.82
N VAL A 137 -7.95 2.68 -7.92
CA VAL A 137 -9.11 2.93 -7.06
C VAL A 137 -10.22 1.92 -7.33
N GLU A 138 -10.50 1.57 -8.58
CA GLU A 138 -11.55 0.61 -8.93
C GLU A 138 -11.34 -0.75 -8.24
N VAL A 139 -10.10 -1.23 -8.17
CA VAL A 139 -9.76 -2.49 -7.47
C VAL A 139 -9.93 -2.36 -5.95
N SER A 140 -9.45 -1.26 -5.36
CA SER A 140 -9.56 -1.02 -3.90
C SER A 140 -11.01 -0.87 -3.45
N VAL A 141 -11.82 -0.09 -4.17
CA VAL A 141 -13.26 0.13 -3.91
C VAL A 141 -14.03 -1.18 -4.09
N THR A 142 -13.69 -1.99 -5.09
CA THR A 142 -14.30 -3.31 -5.29
C THR A 142 -14.01 -4.26 -4.13
N LEU A 143 -12.81 -4.24 -3.56
CA LEU A 143 -12.45 -5.04 -2.38
C LEU A 143 -13.20 -4.59 -1.12
N THR A 144 -13.31 -3.28 -0.87
CA THR A 144 -14.15 -2.74 0.22
C THR A 144 -15.63 -3.08 0.01
N ASN A 145 -16.16 -2.97 -1.20
CA ASN A 145 -17.55 -3.31 -1.49
C ASN A 145 -17.81 -4.81 -1.36
N ARG A 146 -16.84 -5.67 -1.72
CA ARG A 146 -16.91 -7.12 -1.49
C ARG A 146 -16.82 -7.48 -0.01
N LEU A 147 -15.99 -6.78 0.76
CA LEU A 147 -15.92 -6.92 2.22
C LEU A 147 -17.25 -6.51 2.86
N MET A 148 -17.79 -5.33 2.52
CA MET A 148 -19.09 -4.86 2.99
C MET A 148 -20.22 -5.82 2.60
N SER A 149 -20.21 -6.37 1.38
CA SER A 149 -21.17 -7.40 0.93
C SER A 149 -21.04 -8.73 1.69
N MET A 150 -19.83 -9.15 2.06
CA MET A 150 -19.63 -10.31 2.93
C MET A 150 -20.19 -10.09 4.34
N PHE A 151 -20.14 -8.85 4.86
CA PHE A 151 -20.76 -8.50 6.15
C PHE A 151 -22.29 -8.42 6.06
N GLU A 152 -22.86 -7.98 4.93
CA GLU A 152 -24.32 -8.03 4.70
C GLU A 152 -24.85 -9.47 4.59
N GLY A 153 -24.05 -10.41 4.09
CA GLY A 153 -24.40 -11.83 4.02
C GLY A 153 -24.31 -12.57 5.35
N LEU A 154 -23.61 -12.02 6.35
CA LEU A 154 -23.44 -12.62 7.66
C LEU A 154 -24.43 -12.01 8.65
N HIS A 155 -25.61 -12.62 8.78
CA HIS A 155 -26.58 -12.36 9.85
C HIS A 155 -26.07 -12.81 11.24
N ILE A 156 -24.84 -12.43 11.62
CA ILE A 156 -24.15 -12.72 12.88
C ILE A 156 -23.23 -11.49 13.09
N LEU A 157 -23.49 -10.47 13.90
CA LEU A 157 -24.22 -10.33 15.15
C LEU A 157 -24.99 -9.00 15.16
N ARG A 158 -26.31 -9.03 15.37
CA ARG A 158 -27.05 -7.92 15.97
C ARG A 158 -26.89 -7.87 17.50
N SER A 159 -25.89 -8.54 18.04
CA SER A 159 -25.66 -8.71 19.47
C SER A 159 -24.19 -8.50 19.85
N VAL A 160 -23.63 -7.33 19.52
CA VAL A 160 -22.51 -6.77 20.29
C VAL A 160 -22.90 -5.37 20.70
N THR A 161 -23.84 -5.31 21.64
CA THR A 161 -23.97 -4.17 22.55
C THR A 161 -22.83 -4.29 23.57
N LEU A 162 -22.16 -3.16 23.87
CA LEU A 162 -21.08 -2.97 24.85
C LEU A 162 -19.64 -3.29 24.38
N ILE A 163 -19.02 -2.31 23.73
CA ILE A 163 -17.92 -1.59 24.39
C ILE A 163 -18.29 -0.12 24.36
N HIS A 164 -18.15 0.56 25.49
CA HIS A 164 -18.75 1.86 25.76
C HIS A 164 -18.21 2.94 24.83
N GLY A 165 -19.13 3.55 24.07
CA GLY A 165 -19.04 4.89 23.50
C GLY A 165 -17.96 5.09 22.45
N PHE A 166 -18.29 4.89 21.17
CA PHE A 166 -18.05 5.86 20.08
C PHE A 166 -18.41 5.45 18.61
N PRO A 167 -19.11 4.33 18.26
CA PRO A 167 -19.45 4.13 16.84
C PRO A 167 -20.96 4.16 16.48
N PHE A 168 -21.89 4.22 17.43
CA PHE A 168 -23.32 4.15 17.07
C PHE A 168 -23.93 5.48 16.59
N GLN A 169 -23.46 6.61 17.14
CA GLN A 169 -24.01 7.93 16.80
C GLN A 169 -23.62 8.36 15.37
N MET A 170 -22.41 8.02 14.92
CA MET A 170 -21.91 8.34 13.57
C MET A 170 -22.71 7.65 12.45
N ILE A 171 -23.12 6.39 12.68
CA ILE A 171 -23.92 5.61 11.72
C ILE A 171 -25.33 6.21 11.58
N GLN A 172 -25.90 6.72 12.68
CA GLN A 172 -27.20 7.40 12.64
C GLN A 172 -27.13 8.75 11.90
N ASP A 173 -26.04 9.51 12.08
CA ASP A 173 -25.87 10.81 11.42
C ASP A 173 -25.69 10.70 9.90
N ILE A 174 -25.06 9.62 9.41
CA ILE A 174 -24.93 9.33 7.97
C ILE A 174 -26.30 8.96 7.35
N GLY A 175 -27.14 8.22 8.09
CA GLY A 175 -28.50 7.89 7.65
C GLY A 175 -29.43 9.10 7.55
N SER A 176 -29.12 10.19 8.25
CA SER A 176 -29.92 11.42 8.26
C SER A 176 -29.45 12.49 7.27
N LYS A 177 -28.23 12.42 6.72
CA LYS A 177 -27.74 13.37 5.70
C LYS A 177 -28.22 12.99 4.30
N LYS A 178 -29.49 13.27 4.00
CA LYS A 178 -29.96 13.36 2.61
C LYS A 178 -29.43 14.64 1.98
N GLY A 179 -28.40 14.53 1.13
CA GLY A 179 -28.00 15.60 0.22
C GLY A 179 -26.55 16.09 0.36
N ALA A 180 -25.58 15.19 0.29
CA ALA A 180 -24.22 15.37 -0.23
C ALA A 180 -23.46 14.05 0.00
N PRO A 181 -22.54 13.63 -0.89
CA PRO A 181 -21.63 12.56 -0.55
C PRO A 181 -20.85 12.94 0.72
N PRO A 182 -20.64 12.02 1.67
CA PRO A 182 -19.82 12.27 2.85
C PRO A 182 -18.41 12.71 2.45
N ALA A 183 -17.77 13.55 3.26
CA ALA A 183 -16.41 13.98 2.95
C ALA A 183 -15.49 12.75 2.90
N MET A 184 -14.49 12.75 2.01
CA MET A 184 -13.61 11.60 1.80
C MET A 184 -12.88 11.18 3.09
N ASP A 185 -12.58 12.16 3.96
CA ASP A 185 -12.01 11.94 5.29
C ASP A 185 -12.93 11.11 6.22
N ASP A 186 -14.26 11.27 6.10
CA ASP A 186 -15.24 10.52 6.88
C ASP A 186 -15.28 9.03 6.49
N LEU A 187 -14.94 8.71 5.24
CA LEU A 187 -14.85 7.34 4.72
C LEU A 187 -13.56 6.64 5.15
N ASP A 188 -12.44 7.37 5.18
CA ASP A 188 -11.16 6.85 5.64
C ASP A 188 -11.21 6.49 7.14
N ASP A 189 -11.89 7.30 7.94
CA ASP A 189 -12.15 7.00 9.36
C ASP A 189 -13.05 5.77 9.54
N LEU A 190 -14.05 5.59 8.66
CA LEU A 190 -14.92 4.42 8.68
C LEU A 190 -14.18 3.14 8.29
N VAL A 191 -13.33 3.20 7.25
CA VAL A 191 -12.50 2.07 6.78
C VAL A 191 -11.45 1.71 7.83
N SER A 192 -10.82 2.72 8.44
CA SER A 192 -9.88 2.54 9.56
C SER A 192 -10.56 1.87 10.76
N THR A 193 -11.74 2.37 11.15
CA THR A 193 -12.52 1.83 12.28
C THR A 193 -13.03 0.42 12.03
N ALA A 194 -13.55 0.12 10.84
CA ALA A 194 -13.98 -1.22 10.45
C ALA A 194 -12.81 -2.21 10.42
N ARG A 195 -11.63 -1.79 9.95
CA ARG A 195 -10.40 -2.60 9.96
C ARG A 195 -9.89 -2.89 11.38
N ILE A 196 -9.98 -1.93 12.31
CA ILE A 196 -9.63 -2.14 13.72
C ILE A 196 -10.55 -3.19 14.36
N TYR A 197 -11.85 -3.12 14.09
CA TYR A 197 -12.81 -4.10 14.61
C TYR A 197 -12.54 -5.53 14.10
N LEU A 198 -12.19 -5.68 12.82
CA LEU A 198 -11.83 -6.97 12.20
C LEU A 198 -10.53 -7.59 12.72
N GLN A 199 -9.63 -6.80 13.31
CA GLN A 199 -8.40 -7.30 13.92
C GLN A 199 -8.59 -7.81 15.35
N LEU A 200 -9.71 -7.45 16.00
CA LEU A 200 -10.00 -7.75 17.42
C LEU A 200 -10.97 -8.94 17.62
N THR A 201 -11.60 -9.45 16.56
CA THR A 201 -12.43 -10.68 16.54
C THR A 201 -11.72 -11.82 15.83
#